data_AF-A0A7K1ZAF0-F1
#
_entry.id   AF-A0A7K1ZAF0-F1
#
_cell.length_a   1.000
_cell.length_b   1.000
_cell.length_c   1.000
_cell.angle_alpha   90.00
_cell.angle_beta   90.00
_cell.angle_gamma   90.00
#
_symmetry.space_group_name_H-M   'P 1'
#
loop_
_entity.id
_entity.type
_entity.pdbx_description
1 polymer ?
#
loop_
_entity_poly.entity_id
_entity_poly.type
_entity_poly.pdbx_seq_one_letter_code
_entity_poly.pdbx_strand_id
1 'polypeptide(L)'
;MDFAEGVDRSWLTSVFSSDRERRLWLWALVVVVAIYSTLGPAPEVVGALRERNLLRVTVVVAVLLVVVPVVWRWARRRPGWDEVGVGVGVALSYWMVALRVDNPAERTHLFEYGIVAALIYAALLERGRNGRPVKWPAALTVAVTAVLGLVDEGIQAVLPNRVFDWNDVLFNAFAGAMVIVARLALAPVRRLGWRLWFWWFLGGAVGWDVSMDSSLFGERTRVELLDSLPSLTVPAFSNVAVGGLLVGVFQWLAVRRHLSRPARWLSSSAGAVAVGGLIVLAVRLVDADSASIAGVVFYGTVVGVLQWLVLRDHSAHAGWWVVVSTVGWLLAFPVGDAMGPPGWSVYGALTGAVLVWLLRGSIGVLPEESSGSVEIDP
;
A
#
# COMPACT_ATOMS: atom_id res chain seq x y z
N MET A 1 58.33 -0.54 4.08
CA MET A 1 57.37 -0.58 5.21
C MET A 1 56.01 -0.83 4.60
N ASP A 2 55.70 -2.11 4.33
CA ASP A 2 54.42 -2.57 3.75
C ASP A 2 53.72 -3.46 4.78
N PHE A 3 53.13 -2.84 5.81
CA PHE A 3 52.50 -3.56 6.93
C PHE A 3 50.97 -3.72 6.78
N ALA A 4 50.42 -3.55 5.57
CA ALA A 4 48.98 -3.45 5.36
C ALA A 4 48.35 -4.46 4.36
N GLU A 5 49.03 -5.55 4.01
CA GLU A 5 48.49 -6.55 3.06
C GLU A 5 47.97 -7.87 3.68
N GLY A 6 48.01 -8.02 5.01
CA GLY A 6 47.77 -9.32 5.66
C GLY A 6 46.40 -9.55 6.33
N VAL A 7 45.41 -8.66 6.20
CA VAL A 7 44.09 -8.91 6.81
C VAL A 7 43.26 -9.74 5.84
N ASP A 8 43.21 -11.04 6.09
CA ASP A 8 42.33 -11.96 5.37
C ASP A 8 40.86 -11.52 5.51
N ARG A 9 40.31 -10.97 4.42
CA ARG A 9 38.92 -10.52 4.33
C ARG A 9 37.94 -11.67 4.06
N SER A 10 38.40 -12.92 4.03
CA SER A 10 37.57 -14.11 3.76
C SER A 10 36.34 -14.23 4.68
N TRP A 11 36.45 -13.78 5.94
CA TRP A 11 35.32 -13.82 6.87
C TRP A 11 34.21 -12.81 6.52
N LEU A 12 34.54 -11.65 5.92
CA LEU A 12 33.54 -10.67 5.49
C LEU A 12 32.78 -11.14 4.24
N THR A 13 33.43 -11.92 3.37
CA THR A 13 32.76 -12.61 2.26
C THR A 13 31.83 -13.74 2.71
N SER A 14 31.88 -14.13 3.99
CA SER A 14 30.93 -15.13 4.51
C SER A 14 29.53 -14.57 4.75
N VAL A 15 29.40 -13.29 5.13
CA VAL A 15 28.12 -12.72 5.60
C VAL A 15 27.24 -12.21 4.46
N PHE A 16 27.83 -11.55 3.46
CA PHE A 16 27.14 -11.03 2.28
C PHE A 16 27.38 -11.91 1.06
N SER A 17 26.36 -12.09 0.22
CA SER A 17 26.47 -12.87 -1.01
C SER A 17 27.09 -12.09 -2.18
N SER A 18 27.07 -10.75 -2.13
CA SER A 18 27.67 -9.88 -3.14
C SER A 18 28.02 -8.49 -2.59
N ASP A 19 28.92 -7.78 -3.28
CA ASP A 19 29.25 -6.38 -2.95
C ASP A 19 28.04 -5.45 -3.03
N ARG A 20 27.10 -5.74 -3.95
CA ARG A 20 25.88 -4.96 -4.09
C ARG A 20 24.98 -5.14 -2.88
N GLU A 21 24.81 -6.38 -2.40
CA GLU A 21 24.06 -6.67 -1.18
C GLU A 21 24.65 -5.91 0.01
N ARG A 22 25.98 -5.97 0.18
CA ARG A 22 26.70 -5.23 1.23
C ARG A 22 26.43 -3.73 1.17
N ARG A 23 26.51 -3.13 -0.02
CA ARG A 23 26.22 -1.69 -0.19
C ARG A 23 24.77 -1.36 0.17
N LEU A 24 23.80 -2.20 -0.19
CA LEU A 24 22.39 -1.97 0.13
C LEU A 24 22.14 -2.00 1.64
N TRP A 25 22.73 -2.96 2.36
CA TRP A 25 22.66 -3.00 3.83
C TRP A 25 23.35 -1.82 4.49
N LEU A 26 24.52 -1.40 3.98
CA LEU A 26 25.22 -0.22 4.49
C LEU A 26 24.36 1.03 4.32
N TRP A 27 23.72 1.22 3.15
CA TRP A 27 22.81 2.34 2.95
C TRP A 27 21.58 2.27 3.84
N ALA A 28 20.99 1.08 4.05
CA ALA A 28 19.87 0.94 4.98
C ALA A 28 20.28 1.34 6.40
N LEU A 29 21.46 0.91 6.86
CA LEU A 29 22.00 1.29 8.15
C LEU A 29 22.25 2.81 8.26
N VAL A 30 22.84 3.43 7.23
CA VAL A 30 23.07 4.88 7.20
C VAL A 30 21.76 5.64 7.33
N VAL A 31 20.71 5.22 6.63
CA VAL A 31 19.38 5.86 6.72
C VAL A 31 18.79 5.67 8.13
N VAL A 32 18.84 4.47 8.70
CA VAL A 32 18.35 4.22 10.08
C VAL A 32 19.10 5.06 11.11
N VAL A 33 20.43 5.14 11.01
CA VAL A 33 21.24 5.98 11.90
C VAL A 33 20.87 7.46 11.73
N ALA A 34 20.63 7.92 10.51
CA ALA A 34 20.18 9.29 10.27
C ALA A 34 18.83 9.55 10.95
N ILE A 35 17.83 8.68 10.77
CA ILE A 35 16.50 8.78 11.42
C ILE A 35 16.68 8.88 12.94
N TYR A 36 17.35 7.91 13.56
CA TYR A 36 17.50 7.88 15.02
C TYR A 36 18.32 9.05 15.57
N SER A 37 19.32 9.54 14.84
CA SER A 37 20.11 10.71 15.24
C SER A 37 19.31 12.00 15.21
N THR A 38 18.21 12.05 14.44
CA THR A 38 17.36 13.24 14.34
C THR A 38 16.23 13.30 15.37
N LEU A 39 15.89 12.19 16.04
CA LEU A 39 14.78 12.14 17.00
C LEU A 39 14.87 13.17 18.13
N GLY A 40 16.06 13.33 18.69
CA GLY A 40 16.35 14.31 19.75
C GLY A 40 16.26 15.76 19.26
N PRO A 41 17.06 16.18 18.27
CA PRO A 41 17.12 17.59 17.84
C PRO A 41 15.95 18.02 16.95
N ALA A 42 15.21 17.11 16.31
CA ALA A 42 14.17 17.48 15.35
C ALA A 42 13.08 18.39 15.93
N PRO A 43 12.51 18.14 17.14
CA PRO A 43 11.52 19.04 17.74
C PRO A 43 12.04 20.48 17.92
N GLU A 44 13.29 20.64 18.36
CA GLU A 44 13.91 21.96 18.56
C GLU A 44 14.12 22.68 17.23
N VAL A 45 14.65 21.96 16.22
CA VAL A 45 14.86 22.51 14.88
C VAL A 45 13.53 22.89 14.23
N VAL A 46 12.51 22.04 14.33
CA VAL A 46 11.16 22.32 13.81
C VAL A 46 10.53 23.51 14.54
N GLY A 47 10.69 23.60 15.86
CA GLY A 47 10.25 24.74 16.67
C GLY A 47 10.89 26.04 16.21
N ALA A 48 12.22 26.08 16.12
CA ALA A 48 12.97 27.24 15.67
C ALA A 48 12.63 27.66 14.23
N LEU A 49 12.42 26.70 13.32
CA LEU A 49 11.97 26.98 11.95
C LEU A 49 10.54 27.50 11.91
N ARG A 50 9.66 27.01 12.79
CA ARG A 50 8.26 27.45 12.89
C ARG A 50 8.18 28.89 13.40
N GLU A 51 8.91 29.22 14.46
CA GLU A 51 8.99 30.58 15.02
C GLU A 51 9.45 31.62 13.98
N ARG A 52 10.33 31.22 13.07
CA ARG A 52 10.85 32.07 12.00
C ARG A 52 10.00 32.04 10.72
N ASN A 53 8.86 31.34 10.70
CA ASN A 53 8.05 31.08 9.50
C ASN A 53 8.83 30.42 8.34
N LEU A 54 9.94 29.71 8.63
CA LEU A 54 10.79 29.03 7.66
C LEU A 54 10.46 27.55 7.48
N LEU A 55 9.64 26.97 8.37
CA LEU A 55 9.31 25.54 8.35
C LEU A 55 8.77 25.09 6.98
N ARG A 56 7.78 25.80 6.44
CA ARG A 56 7.15 25.45 5.16
C ARG A 56 8.15 25.46 4.01
N VAL A 57 8.98 26.50 3.94
CA VAL A 57 10.00 26.65 2.88
C VAL A 57 11.04 25.54 3.00
N THR A 58 11.50 25.26 4.22
CA THR A 58 12.52 24.22 4.47
C THR A 58 12.00 22.84 4.07
N VAL A 59 10.77 22.49 4.42
CA VAL A 59 10.14 21.23 4.01
C VAL A 59 10.02 21.13 2.49
N VAL A 60 9.55 22.18 1.81
CA VAL A 60 9.44 22.19 0.34
C VAL A 60 10.81 22.00 -0.31
N VAL A 61 11.85 22.71 0.17
CA VAL A 61 13.21 22.57 -0.34
C VAL A 61 13.74 21.14 -0.12
N ALA A 62 13.56 20.58 1.07
CA ALA A 62 13.97 19.21 1.38
C ALA A 62 13.29 18.18 0.45
N VAL A 63 11.97 18.32 0.24
CA VAL A 63 11.22 17.46 -0.68
C VAL A 63 11.74 17.60 -2.12
N LEU A 64 11.97 18.83 -2.60
CA LEU A 64 12.50 19.07 -3.95
C LEU A 64 13.90 18.47 -4.13
N LEU A 65 14.76 18.56 -3.12
CA LEU A 65 16.10 17.96 -3.16
C LEU A 65 16.08 16.43 -3.31
N VAL A 66 15.02 15.76 -2.87
CA VAL A 66 14.83 14.31 -3.04
C VAL A 66 14.10 13.99 -4.34
N VAL A 67 12.97 14.66 -4.59
CA VAL A 67 12.08 14.36 -5.73
C VAL A 67 12.74 14.69 -7.06
N VAL A 68 13.43 15.83 -7.19
CA VAL A 68 14.01 16.26 -8.46
C VAL A 68 15.06 15.26 -8.97
N PRO A 69 16.05 14.82 -8.18
CA PRO A 69 17.01 13.79 -8.65
C PRO A 69 16.36 12.45 -8.98
N VAL A 70 15.35 12.03 -8.20
CA VAL A 70 14.62 10.78 -8.44
C VAL A 70 13.86 10.84 -9.77
N VAL A 71 13.08 11.90 -9.98
CA VAL A 71 12.31 12.13 -11.21
C VAL A 71 13.25 12.32 -12.39
N TRP A 72 14.33 13.09 -12.24
CA TRP A 72 15.35 13.27 -13.28
C TRP A 72 15.99 11.94 -13.69
N ARG A 73 16.46 11.15 -12.73
CA ARG A 73 17.07 9.84 -12.99
C ARG A 73 16.08 8.88 -13.63
N TRP A 74 14.82 8.93 -13.19
CA TRP A 74 13.75 8.12 -13.75
C TRP A 74 13.44 8.54 -15.19
N ALA A 75 13.26 9.83 -15.47
CA ALA A 75 13.03 10.38 -16.80
C ALA A 75 14.17 10.04 -17.79
N ARG A 76 15.44 10.07 -17.34
CA ARG A 76 16.59 9.66 -18.17
C ARG A 76 16.57 8.19 -18.57
N ARG A 77 15.84 7.33 -17.85
CA ARG A 77 15.64 5.91 -18.24
C ARG A 77 14.57 5.74 -19.33
N ARG A 78 13.89 6.81 -19.74
CA ARG A 78 12.77 6.80 -20.70
C ARG A 78 11.73 5.73 -20.32
N PRO A 79 11.07 5.89 -19.15
CA PRO A 79 10.12 4.91 -18.66
C PRO A 79 8.96 4.78 -19.64
N GLY A 80 8.48 3.55 -19.85
CA GLY A 80 7.25 3.34 -20.61
C GLY A 80 6.04 3.97 -19.90
N TRP A 81 4.96 4.23 -20.63
CA TRP A 81 3.71 4.79 -20.06
C TRP A 81 3.18 3.99 -18.87
N ASP A 82 3.41 2.69 -18.86
CA ASP A 82 3.04 1.77 -17.77
C ASP A 82 3.77 2.11 -16.46
N GLU A 83 5.07 2.38 -16.55
CA GLU A 83 5.89 2.81 -15.40
C GLU A 83 5.50 4.19 -14.92
N VAL A 84 5.12 5.07 -15.86
CA VAL A 84 4.59 6.40 -15.54
C VAL A 84 3.29 6.29 -14.76
N GLY A 85 2.34 5.49 -15.23
CA GLY A 85 1.05 5.29 -14.55
C GLY A 85 1.20 4.75 -13.13
N VAL A 86 2.06 3.74 -12.93
CA VAL A 86 2.30 3.21 -11.57
C VAL A 86 3.06 4.21 -10.70
N GLY A 87 4.08 4.88 -11.26
CA GLY A 87 4.82 5.92 -10.54
C GLY A 87 3.92 7.04 -10.04
N VAL A 88 3.01 7.51 -10.91
CA VAL A 88 1.99 8.51 -10.56
C VAL A 88 1.01 7.96 -9.51
N GLY A 89 0.52 6.73 -9.66
CA GLY A 89 -0.37 6.11 -8.68
C GLY A 89 0.26 6.03 -7.28
N VAL A 90 1.50 5.56 -7.19
CA VAL A 90 2.25 5.52 -5.93
C VAL A 90 2.49 6.93 -5.38
N ALA A 91 2.92 7.87 -6.22
CA ALA A 91 3.14 9.25 -5.80
C ALA A 91 1.86 9.91 -5.27
N LEU A 92 0.72 9.67 -5.92
CA LEU A 92 -0.58 10.16 -5.47
C LEU A 92 -0.98 9.52 -4.13
N SER A 93 -0.77 8.21 -3.94
CA SER A 93 -1.01 7.58 -2.63
C SER A 93 -0.17 8.22 -1.51
N TYR A 94 1.14 8.37 -1.73
CA TYR A 94 2.03 9.02 -0.76
C TYR A 94 1.63 10.49 -0.52
N TRP A 95 1.27 11.22 -1.57
CA TRP A 95 0.84 12.61 -1.48
C TRP A 95 -0.46 12.74 -0.69
N MET A 96 -1.43 11.87 -0.96
CA MET A 96 -2.70 11.83 -0.24
C MET A 96 -2.51 11.56 1.25
N VAL A 97 -1.66 10.59 1.60
CA VAL A 97 -1.25 10.34 2.99
C VAL A 97 -0.65 11.61 3.59
N ALA A 98 0.32 12.20 2.91
CA ALA A 98 1.05 13.35 3.41
C ALA A 98 0.18 14.60 3.59
N LEU A 99 -0.94 14.75 2.87
CA LEU A 99 -1.86 15.86 3.06
C LEU A 99 -2.74 15.72 4.30
N ARG A 100 -2.97 14.49 4.80
CA ARG A 100 -3.97 14.19 5.84
C ARG A 100 -3.42 14.00 7.24
N VAL A 101 -2.15 13.60 7.37
CA VAL A 101 -1.52 13.45 8.69
C VAL A 101 -1.30 14.83 9.29
N ASP A 102 -1.95 15.20 10.39
CA ASP A 102 -1.88 16.58 10.92
C ASP A 102 -0.48 16.98 11.38
N ASN A 103 0.29 16.01 11.88
CA ASN A 103 1.64 16.22 12.37
C ASN A 103 2.68 16.13 11.22
N PRO A 104 3.41 17.22 10.91
CA PRO A 104 4.45 17.20 9.89
C PRO A 104 5.57 16.19 10.15
N ALA A 105 5.83 15.83 11.41
CA ALA A 105 6.86 14.85 11.77
C ALA A 105 6.43 13.42 11.40
N GLU A 106 5.18 13.04 11.69
CA GLU A 106 4.64 11.72 11.31
C GLU A 106 4.61 11.54 9.77
N ARG A 107 4.44 12.64 9.01
CA ARG A 107 4.51 12.60 7.54
C ARG A 107 5.87 12.12 7.04
N THR A 108 6.98 12.44 7.71
CA THR A 108 8.32 12.09 7.23
C THR A 108 8.64 10.61 7.47
N HIS A 109 8.10 10.01 8.54
CA HIS A 109 8.29 8.59 8.87
C HIS A 109 7.88 7.67 7.72
N LEU A 110 6.76 7.97 7.03
CA LEU A 110 6.32 7.17 5.87
C LEU A 110 7.41 7.07 4.78
N PHE A 111 8.07 8.20 4.49
CA PHE A 111 9.10 8.25 3.45
C PHE A 111 10.40 7.60 3.93
N GLU A 112 10.80 7.88 5.16
CA GLU A 112 12.01 7.38 5.80
C GLU A 112 11.99 5.85 5.87
N TYR A 113 10.96 5.27 6.48
CA TYR A 113 10.80 3.82 6.59
C TYR A 113 10.47 3.17 5.25
N GLY A 114 9.82 3.88 4.33
CA GLY A 114 9.67 3.43 2.94
C GLY A 114 11.02 3.25 2.23
N ILE A 115 11.95 4.19 2.40
CA ILE A 115 13.31 4.08 1.83
C ILE A 115 14.07 2.90 2.47
N VAL A 116 14.00 2.77 3.80
CA VAL A 116 14.63 1.65 4.52
C VAL A 116 14.09 0.31 4.02
N ALA A 117 12.77 0.16 3.93
CA ALA A 117 12.13 -1.05 3.42
C ALA A 117 12.54 -1.36 1.97
N ALA A 118 12.65 -0.34 1.11
CA ALA A 118 13.08 -0.52 -0.28
C ALA A 118 14.52 -1.05 -0.38
N LEU A 119 15.42 -0.55 0.49
CA LEU A 119 16.82 -0.99 0.55
C LEU A 119 16.93 -2.41 1.10
N ILE A 120 16.23 -2.72 2.18
CA ILE A 120 16.18 -4.06 2.79
C ILE A 120 15.66 -5.08 1.79
N TYR A 121 14.52 -4.82 1.15
CA TYR A 121 13.94 -5.74 0.18
C TYR A 121 14.88 -5.97 -1.01
N ALA A 122 15.52 -4.91 -1.51
CA ALA A 122 16.51 -5.02 -2.58
C ALA A 122 17.72 -5.87 -2.16
N ALA A 123 18.19 -5.74 -0.92
CA ALA A 123 19.29 -6.55 -0.40
C ALA A 123 18.89 -8.03 -0.31
N LEU A 124 17.69 -8.34 0.20
CA LEU A 124 17.18 -9.71 0.30
C LEU A 124 16.99 -10.36 -1.08
N LEU A 125 16.52 -9.62 -2.08
CA LEU A 125 16.41 -10.11 -3.46
C LEU A 125 17.79 -10.35 -4.10
N GLU A 126 18.74 -9.46 -3.86
CA GLU A 126 20.13 -9.62 -4.32
C GLU A 126 20.77 -10.87 -3.70
N ARG A 127 20.50 -11.13 -2.41
CA ARG A 127 20.93 -12.35 -1.73
C ARG A 127 20.39 -13.62 -2.40
N GLY A 128 19.09 -13.64 -2.71
CA GLY A 128 18.46 -14.75 -3.42
C GLY A 128 19.04 -15.01 -4.80
N ARG A 129 19.41 -13.96 -5.54
CA ARG A 129 20.00 -14.08 -6.89
C ARG A 129 21.43 -14.64 -6.88
N ASN A 130 22.17 -14.44 -5.79
CA ASN A 130 23.54 -14.92 -5.64
C ASN A 130 23.60 -16.27 -4.89
N GLY A 131 22.62 -17.15 -5.14
CA GLY A 131 22.64 -18.54 -4.65
C GLY A 131 22.26 -18.74 -3.18
N ARG A 132 21.84 -17.69 -2.45
CA ARG A 132 21.40 -17.78 -1.06
C ARG A 132 19.91 -17.44 -0.93
N PRO A 133 18.99 -18.37 -1.26
CA PRO A 133 17.56 -18.07 -1.30
C PRO A 133 17.06 -17.64 0.08
N VAL A 134 16.41 -16.47 0.12
CA VAL A 134 15.69 -15.98 1.30
C VAL A 134 14.25 -16.44 1.20
N LYS A 135 13.76 -17.18 2.20
CA LYS A 135 12.34 -17.53 2.28
C LYS A 135 11.54 -16.26 2.60
N TRP A 136 10.54 -15.93 1.78
CA TRP A 136 9.60 -14.82 2.00
C TRP A 136 10.25 -13.43 2.18
N PRO A 137 11.07 -12.93 1.22
CA PRO A 137 11.79 -11.67 1.37
C PRO A 137 10.86 -10.45 1.58
N ALA A 138 9.65 -10.51 1.02
CA ALA A 138 8.62 -9.48 1.20
C ALA A 138 8.13 -9.39 2.65
N ALA A 139 7.70 -10.50 3.24
CA ALA A 139 7.22 -10.55 4.63
C ALA A 139 8.34 -10.17 5.61
N LEU A 140 9.56 -10.67 5.37
CA LEU A 140 10.73 -10.32 6.20
C LEU A 140 11.03 -8.82 6.16
N THR A 141 10.88 -8.16 4.99
CA THR A 141 11.07 -6.71 4.90
C THR A 141 10.07 -5.95 5.77
N VAL A 142 8.78 -6.30 5.69
CA VAL A 142 7.74 -5.66 6.51
C VAL A 142 8.00 -5.88 7.99
N ALA A 143 8.33 -7.12 8.39
CA ALA A 143 8.64 -7.46 9.77
C ALA A 143 9.86 -6.69 10.31
N VAL A 144 10.95 -6.61 9.55
CA VAL A 144 12.14 -5.85 9.94
C VAL A 144 11.82 -4.35 10.03
N THR A 145 11.04 -3.81 9.11
CA THR A 145 10.63 -2.39 9.15
C THR A 145 9.78 -2.10 10.40
N ALA A 146 8.87 -3.01 10.76
CA ALA A 146 8.08 -2.90 11.99
C ALA A 146 8.95 -2.95 13.26
N VAL A 147 9.95 -3.84 13.30
CA VAL A 147 10.92 -3.92 14.41
C VAL A 147 11.73 -2.62 14.52
N LEU A 148 12.17 -2.06 13.39
CA LEU A 148 12.88 -0.77 13.40
C LEU A 148 11.97 0.36 13.89
N GLY A 149 10.70 0.37 13.53
CA GLY A 149 9.72 1.30 14.07
C GLY A 149 9.46 1.10 15.57
N LEU A 150 9.47 -0.13 16.06
CA LEU A 150 9.36 -0.41 17.50
C LEU A 150 10.58 0.10 18.28
N VAL A 151 11.78 -0.05 17.71
CA VAL A 151 13.02 0.49 18.31
C VAL A 151 12.99 2.01 18.34
N ASP A 152 12.48 2.64 17.28
CA ASP A 152 12.29 4.09 17.20
C ASP A 152 11.42 4.62 18.33
N GLU A 153 10.24 4.04 18.51
CA GLU A 153 9.32 4.37 19.60
C GLU A 153 9.92 4.06 20.98
N GLY A 154 10.73 3.00 21.08
CA GLY A 154 11.50 2.70 22.28
C GLY A 154 12.51 3.79 22.63
N ILE A 155 13.19 4.37 21.64
CA ILE A 155 14.10 5.50 21.84
C ILE A 155 13.29 6.74 22.25
N GLN A 156 12.17 7.01 21.56
CA GLN A 156 11.30 8.14 21.88
C GLN A 156 10.73 8.06 23.29
N ALA A 157 10.41 6.87 23.80
CA ALA A 157 9.92 6.66 25.16
C ALA A 157 10.92 7.10 26.26
N VAL A 158 12.21 7.17 25.93
CA VAL A 158 13.28 7.65 26.83
C VAL A 158 13.50 9.17 26.70
N LEU A 159 13.04 9.79 25.62
CA LEU A 159 13.16 11.23 25.42
C LEU A 159 12.11 11.98 26.25
N PRO A 160 12.48 13.03 26.99
CA PRO A 160 11.59 13.69 27.97
C PRO A 160 10.35 14.36 27.36
N ASN A 161 10.35 14.60 26.04
CA ASN A 161 9.30 15.32 25.33
C ASN A 161 8.47 14.41 24.41
N ARG A 162 8.60 13.09 24.53
CA ARG A 162 7.92 12.12 23.66
C ARG A 162 7.32 10.98 24.48
N VAL A 163 6.28 10.37 23.93
CA VAL A 163 5.57 9.23 24.51
C VAL A 163 5.56 8.14 23.45
N PHE A 164 5.74 6.89 23.88
CA PHE A 164 5.62 5.73 23.02
C PHE A 164 4.21 5.67 22.38
N ASP A 165 4.13 5.62 21.05
CA ASP A 165 2.85 5.44 20.34
C ASP A 165 2.86 4.17 19.46
N TRP A 166 1.90 3.28 19.70
CA TRP A 166 1.72 2.08 18.87
C TRP A 166 1.32 2.41 17.44
N ASN A 167 0.65 3.55 17.21
CA ASN A 167 0.27 3.99 15.87
C ASN A 167 1.51 4.25 15.00
N ASP A 168 2.58 4.80 15.57
CA ASP A 168 3.83 5.07 14.84
C ASP A 168 4.53 3.77 14.43
N VAL A 169 4.53 2.74 15.30
CA VAL A 169 5.03 1.40 14.94
C VAL A 169 4.23 0.81 13.77
N LEU A 170 2.90 0.91 13.82
CA LEU A 170 2.01 0.43 12.75
C LEU A 170 2.23 1.21 11.45
N PHE A 171 2.43 2.52 11.54
CA PHE A 171 2.69 3.39 10.40
C PHE A 171 4.00 3.04 9.69
N ASN A 172 5.04 2.72 10.47
CA ASN A 172 6.33 2.29 9.94
C ASN A 172 6.23 0.91 9.26
N ALA A 173 5.52 -0.03 9.87
CA ALA A 173 5.21 -1.32 9.24
C ALA A 173 4.43 -1.14 7.93
N PHE A 174 3.47 -0.22 7.93
CA PHE A 174 2.65 0.14 6.78
C PHE A 174 3.48 0.76 5.64
N ALA A 175 4.42 1.66 5.95
CA ALA A 175 5.38 2.19 4.97
C ALA A 175 6.14 1.05 4.27
N GLY A 176 6.61 0.06 5.03
CA GLY A 176 7.26 -1.13 4.50
C GLY A 176 6.34 -1.95 3.60
N ALA A 177 5.09 -2.18 4.02
CA ALA A 177 4.10 -2.90 3.22
C ALA A 177 3.82 -2.18 1.90
N MET A 178 3.64 -0.86 1.92
CA MET A 178 3.38 -0.05 0.71
C MET A 178 4.50 -0.18 -0.33
N VAL A 179 5.76 -0.21 0.10
CA VAL A 179 6.91 -0.42 -0.79
C VAL A 179 6.89 -1.80 -1.41
N ILE A 180 6.61 -2.83 -0.62
CA ILE A 180 6.50 -4.21 -1.11
C ILE A 180 5.35 -4.32 -2.11
N VAL A 181 4.18 -3.79 -1.80
CA VAL A 181 3.02 -3.79 -2.70
C VAL A 181 3.34 -3.06 -4.00
N ALA A 182 3.94 -1.88 -3.93
CA ALA A 182 4.35 -1.12 -5.13
C ALA A 182 5.33 -1.94 -5.99
N ARG A 183 6.33 -2.59 -5.37
CA ARG A 183 7.31 -3.43 -6.07
C ARG A 183 6.67 -4.66 -6.71
N LEU A 184 5.80 -5.34 -5.97
CA LEU A 184 5.11 -6.54 -6.44
C LEU A 184 4.06 -6.20 -7.50
N ALA A 185 3.42 -5.03 -7.44
CA ALA A 185 2.50 -4.56 -8.47
C ALA A 185 3.23 -4.18 -9.76
N LEU A 186 4.41 -3.55 -9.66
CA LEU A 186 5.21 -3.14 -10.82
C LEU A 186 5.64 -4.31 -11.72
N ALA A 187 5.92 -5.49 -11.15
CA ALA A 187 6.43 -6.63 -11.90
C ALA A 187 5.39 -7.26 -12.86
N PRO A 188 4.16 -7.56 -12.43
CA PRO A 188 3.06 -7.88 -13.32
C PRO A 188 2.80 -6.67 -14.22
N VAL A 189 2.41 -5.52 -13.67
CA VAL A 189 1.75 -4.41 -14.41
C VAL A 189 2.33 -4.12 -15.80
N ARG A 190 3.65 -4.16 -15.97
CA ARG A 190 4.41 -4.01 -17.23
C ARG A 190 4.03 -4.90 -18.43
N ARG A 191 3.32 -6.03 -18.25
CA ARG A 191 3.05 -6.99 -19.36
C ARG A 191 1.60 -7.14 -19.84
N LEU A 192 0.59 -6.67 -19.11
CA LEU A 192 -0.81 -7.02 -19.44
C LEU A 192 -1.90 -6.04 -19.02
N GLY A 193 -1.62 -4.98 -18.23
CA GLY A 193 -2.76 -4.14 -17.81
C GLY A 193 -2.51 -3.11 -16.74
N TRP A 194 -1.51 -2.25 -16.87
CA TRP A 194 -1.42 -1.06 -16.03
C TRP A 194 -2.69 -0.22 -16.08
N ARG A 195 -3.35 -0.16 -17.25
CA ARG A 195 -4.62 0.56 -17.41
C ARG A 195 -5.68 -0.06 -16.52
N LEU A 196 -5.79 -1.39 -16.53
CA LEU A 196 -6.72 -2.12 -15.67
C LEU A 196 -6.41 -1.86 -14.19
N TRP A 197 -5.14 -2.02 -13.78
CA TRP A 197 -4.71 -1.76 -12.41
C TRP A 197 -5.00 -0.32 -11.97
N PHE A 198 -4.63 0.66 -12.79
CA PHE A 198 -4.77 2.08 -12.50
C PHE A 198 -6.25 2.48 -12.37
N TRP A 199 -7.10 2.06 -13.31
CA TRP A 199 -8.54 2.33 -13.23
C TRP A 199 -9.18 1.64 -12.03
N TRP A 200 -8.73 0.43 -11.69
CA TRP A 200 -9.18 -0.27 -10.50
C TRP A 200 -8.78 0.45 -9.21
N PHE A 201 -7.50 0.79 -9.09
CA PHE A 201 -6.93 1.54 -7.97
C PHE A 201 -7.65 2.87 -7.79
N LEU A 202 -7.77 3.65 -8.87
CA LEU A 202 -8.44 4.95 -8.86
C LEU A 202 -9.90 4.82 -8.44
N GLY A 203 -10.60 3.79 -8.95
CA GLY A 203 -11.97 3.49 -8.56
C GLY A 203 -12.13 3.13 -7.09
N GLY A 204 -11.20 2.36 -6.54
CA GLY A 204 -11.18 1.98 -5.13
C GLY A 204 -10.88 3.18 -4.22
N ALA A 205 -9.83 3.94 -4.54
CA ALA A 205 -9.45 5.14 -3.78
C ALA A 205 -10.58 6.18 -3.84
N VAL A 206 -10.92 6.68 -5.03
CA VAL A 206 -11.93 7.74 -5.18
C VAL A 206 -13.30 7.30 -4.67
N GLY A 207 -13.73 6.06 -4.94
CA GLY A 207 -15.05 5.59 -4.55
C GLY A 207 -15.26 5.53 -3.04
N TRP A 208 -14.26 5.05 -2.30
CA TRP A 208 -14.32 5.04 -0.83
C TRP A 208 -14.07 6.41 -0.22
N ASP A 209 -13.17 7.20 -0.80
CA ASP A 209 -12.85 8.55 -0.32
C ASP A 209 -14.07 9.48 -0.39
N VAL A 210 -14.75 9.50 -1.53
CA VAL A 210 -15.96 10.32 -1.73
C VAL A 210 -17.09 9.89 -0.79
N SER A 211 -17.16 8.60 -0.45
CA SER A 211 -18.19 8.04 0.42
C SER A 211 -17.94 8.31 1.90
N MET A 212 -16.69 8.23 2.34
CA MET A 212 -16.32 8.41 3.74
C MET A 212 -16.12 9.88 4.11
N ASP A 213 -15.85 10.75 3.13
CA ASP A 213 -15.77 12.18 3.38
C ASP A 213 -17.17 12.79 3.58
N SER A 214 -17.63 12.75 4.83
CA SER A 214 -18.92 13.32 5.20
C SER A 214 -19.05 14.82 4.97
N SER A 215 -17.94 15.54 4.79
CA SER A 215 -17.96 16.98 4.51
C SER A 215 -18.56 17.30 3.15
N LEU A 216 -18.45 16.37 2.18
CA LEU A 216 -19.05 16.52 0.84
C LEU A 216 -20.58 16.47 0.85
N PHE A 217 -21.18 15.87 1.87
CA PHE A 217 -22.64 15.80 2.02
C PHE A 217 -23.23 16.97 2.84
N GLY A 218 -22.37 17.90 3.30
CA GLY A 218 -22.72 19.13 3.98
C GLY A 218 -23.22 18.93 5.41
N GLU A 219 -22.64 19.65 6.38
CA GLU A 219 -23.17 19.72 7.76
C GLU A 219 -24.66 20.10 7.78
N ARG A 220 -25.12 20.92 6.83
CA ARG A 220 -26.52 21.37 6.76
C ARG A 220 -27.52 20.29 6.38
N THR A 221 -27.14 19.26 5.63
CA THR A 221 -28.06 18.16 5.28
C THR A 221 -28.18 17.13 6.41
N ARG A 222 -27.26 17.17 7.39
CA ARG A 222 -27.23 16.23 8.52
C ARG A 222 -28.19 16.60 9.66
N VAL A 223 -28.46 17.89 9.87
CA VAL A 223 -29.04 18.37 11.13
C VAL A 223 -30.57 18.23 11.21
N GLU A 224 -31.31 18.06 10.11
CA GLU A 224 -32.80 18.06 10.18
C GLU A 224 -33.46 16.69 9.94
N LEU A 225 -32.80 15.76 9.24
CA LEU A 225 -33.39 14.44 8.93
C LEU A 225 -32.86 13.30 9.82
N LEU A 226 -31.66 13.45 10.42
CA LEU A 226 -30.97 12.36 11.13
C LEU A 226 -31.08 12.44 12.66
N ASP A 227 -31.52 13.58 13.22
CA ASP A 227 -31.72 13.76 14.66
C ASP A 227 -32.94 13.00 15.22
N SER A 228 -33.77 12.42 14.33
CA SER A 228 -34.98 11.65 14.70
C SER A 228 -34.80 10.12 14.62
N LEU A 229 -33.68 9.63 14.09
CA LEU A 229 -33.36 8.20 14.00
C LEU A 229 -32.20 7.88 14.97
N PRO A 230 -32.02 6.62 15.42
CA PRO A 230 -30.86 6.24 16.22
C PRO A 230 -29.58 6.70 15.51
N SER A 231 -28.94 7.73 16.07
CA SER A 231 -28.11 8.73 15.37
C SER A 231 -26.83 8.19 14.72
N LEU A 232 -26.54 6.89 14.84
CA LEU A 232 -25.32 6.27 14.36
C LEU A 232 -25.52 5.27 13.22
N THR A 233 -26.73 4.75 12.97
CA THR A 233 -26.90 3.63 12.02
C THR A 233 -27.18 4.08 10.60
N VAL A 234 -28.12 5.01 10.39
CA VAL A 234 -28.56 5.42 9.04
C VAL A 234 -27.47 6.13 8.22
N PRO A 235 -26.68 7.08 8.77
CA PRO A 235 -25.63 7.77 8.02
C PRO A 235 -24.47 6.83 7.62
N ALA A 236 -24.15 5.88 8.49
CA ALA A 236 -23.11 4.89 8.23
C ALA A 236 -23.52 3.97 7.06
N PHE A 237 -24.78 3.54 7.03
CA PHE A 237 -25.30 2.73 5.93
C PHE A 237 -25.36 3.48 4.60
N SER A 238 -25.83 4.72 4.60
CA SER A 238 -25.90 5.51 3.37
C SER A 238 -24.52 5.72 2.78
N ASN A 239 -23.52 6.02 3.62
CA ASN A 239 -22.15 6.21 3.17
C ASN A 239 -21.58 4.90 2.59
N VAL A 240 -21.70 3.79 3.32
CA VAL A 240 -21.21 2.48 2.86
C VAL A 240 -21.93 2.03 1.57
N ALA A 241 -23.23 2.26 1.45
CA ALA A 241 -24.00 1.92 0.26
C ALA A 241 -23.57 2.77 -0.96
N VAL A 242 -23.46 4.09 -0.80
CA VAL A 242 -23.01 5.00 -1.85
C VAL A 242 -21.57 4.68 -2.27
N GLY A 243 -20.67 4.48 -1.31
CA GLY A 243 -19.28 4.12 -1.58
C GLY A 243 -19.16 2.78 -2.28
N GLY A 244 -19.86 1.78 -1.78
CA GLY A 244 -19.94 0.47 -2.40
C GLY A 244 -20.45 0.50 -3.85
N LEU A 245 -21.47 1.33 -4.13
CA LEU A 245 -21.98 1.53 -5.49
C LEU A 245 -20.95 2.24 -6.38
N LEU A 246 -20.35 3.34 -5.91
CA LEU A 246 -19.33 4.08 -6.68
C LEU A 246 -18.14 3.17 -7.00
N VAL A 247 -17.60 2.48 -5.99
CA VAL A 247 -16.51 1.51 -6.15
C VAL A 247 -16.93 0.39 -7.11
N GLY A 248 -18.12 -0.17 -6.96
CA GLY A 248 -18.64 -1.21 -7.84
C GLY A 248 -18.75 -0.77 -9.30
N VAL A 249 -19.18 0.47 -9.55
CA VAL A 249 -19.25 1.05 -10.90
C VAL A 249 -17.85 1.25 -11.49
N PHE A 250 -16.91 1.82 -10.75
CA PHE A 250 -15.54 2.00 -11.24
C PHE A 250 -14.83 0.66 -11.48
N GLN A 251 -14.99 -0.30 -10.57
CA GLN A 251 -14.47 -1.66 -10.75
C GLN A 251 -15.07 -2.32 -11.99
N TRP A 252 -16.39 -2.20 -12.19
CA TRP A 252 -17.07 -2.67 -13.40
C TRP A 252 -16.47 -2.03 -14.66
N LEU A 253 -16.29 -0.71 -14.69
CA LEU A 253 -15.66 -0.01 -15.82
C LEU A 253 -14.26 -0.53 -16.12
N ALA A 254 -13.49 -0.87 -15.08
CA ALA A 254 -12.15 -1.42 -15.22
C ALA A 254 -12.19 -2.84 -15.83
N VAL A 255 -13.09 -3.72 -15.35
CA VAL A 255 -13.13 -5.14 -15.78
C VAL A 255 -14.02 -5.44 -16.97
N ARG A 256 -14.88 -4.51 -17.41
CA ARG A 256 -15.91 -4.80 -18.43
C ARG A 256 -15.39 -5.31 -19.77
N ARG A 257 -14.13 -5.04 -20.09
CA ARG A 257 -13.47 -5.53 -21.32
C ARG A 257 -12.77 -6.88 -21.13
N HIS A 258 -12.64 -7.34 -19.89
CA HIS A 258 -11.88 -8.55 -19.53
C HIS A 258 -12.76 -9.70 -19.05
N LEU A 259 -14.02 -9.43 -18.69
CA LEU A 259 -14.97 -10.44 -18.24
C LEU A 259 -16.06 -10.66 -19.29
N SER A 260 -16.47 -11.92 -19.46
CA SER A 260 -17.55 -12.33 -20.37
C SER A 260 -18.94 -11.86 -19.92
N ARG A 261 -19.14 -11.65 -18.62
CA ARG A 261 -20.42 -11.24 -18.03
C ARG A 261 -20.21 -10.11 -17.00
N PRO A 262 -19.82 -8.90 -17.44
CA PRO A 262 -19.37 -7.87 -16.53
C PRO A 262 -20.49 -7.34 -15.62
N ALA A 263 -21.77 -7.44 -16.02
CA ALA A 263 -22.90 -7.07 -15.17
C ALA A 263 -22.95 -7.87 -13.85
N ARG A 264 -22.47 -9.13 -13.85
CA ARG A 264 -22.37 -9.95 -12.62
C ARG A 264 -21.42 -9.33 -11.59
N TRP A 265 -20.42 -8.59 -12.05
CA TRP A 265 -19.49 -7.87 -11.17
C TRP A 265 -20.22 -6.81 -10.35
N LEU A 266 -21.03 -5.99 -11.01
CA LEU A 266 -21.78 -4.92 -10.36
C LEU A 266 -22.78 -5.48 -9.35
N SER A 267 -23.54 -6.52 -9.71
CA SER A 267 -24.46 -7.18 -8.79
C SER A 267 -23.75 -7.83 -7.61
N SER A 268 -22.58 -8.45 -7.83
CA SER A 268 -21.79 -9.04 -6.74
C SER A 268 -21.26 -7.99 -5.77
N SER A 269 -20.83 -6.83 -6.28
CA SER A 269 -20.31 -5.74 -5.46
C SER A 269 -21.43 -5.07 -4.67
N ALA A 270 -22.58 -4.80 -5.28
CA ALA A 270 -23.75 -4.27 -4.59
C ALA A 270 -24.28 -5.25 -3.52
N GLY A 271 -24.37 -6.54 -3.86
CA GLY A 271 -24.76 -7.58 -2.91
C GLY A 271 -23.79 -7.69 -1.73
N ALA A 272 -22.49 -7.57 -1.98
CA ALA A 272 -21.48 -7.61 -0.93
C ALA A 272 -21.57 -6.42 0.02
N VAL A 273 -21.82 -5.23 -0.52
CA VAL A 273 -21.99 -4.02 0.28
C VAL A 273 -23.24 -4.13 1.17
N ALA A 274 -24.34 -4.65 0.62
CA ALA A 274 -25.57 -4.86 1.37
C ALA A 274 -25.38 -5.91 2.49
N VAL A 275 -24.89 -7.10 2.15
CA VAL A 275 -24.70 -8.20 3.12
C VAL A 275 -23.64 -7.83 4.16
N GLY A 276 -22.51 -7.29 3.73
CA GLY A 276 -21.44 -6.85 4.62
C GLY A 276 -21.91 -5.74 5.56
N GLY A 277 -22.66 -4.75 5.05
CA GLY A 277 -23.24 -3.69 5.88
C GLY A 277 -24.20 -4.22 6.94
N LEU A 278 -25.08 -5.15 6.58
CA LEU A 278 -25.99 -5.81 7.52
C LEU A 278 -25.25 -6.60 8.61
N ILE A 279 -24.16 -7.30 8.25
CA ILE A 279 -23.33 -8.01 9.24
C ILE A 279 -22.67 -7.03 10.19
N VAL A 280 -22.04 -5.97 9.68
CA VAL A 280 -21.41 -4.94 10.51
C VAL A 280 -22.42 -4.32 11.48
N LEU A 281 -23.65 -4.05 11.00
CA LEU A 281 -24.73 -3.58 11.87
C LEU A 281 -25.10 -4.60 12.95
N ALA A 282 -25.31 -5.86 12.57
CA ALA A 282 -25.67 -6.91 13.52
C ALA A 282 -24.60 -7.06 14.61
N VAL A 283 -23.31 -7.02 14.24
CA VAL A 283 -22.21 -7.07 15.22
C VAL A 283 -22.23 -5.83 16.11
N ARG A 284 -22.41 -4.62 15.55
CA ARG A 284 -22.54 -3.37 16.34
C ARG A 284 -23.69 -3.39 17.33
N LEU A 285 -24.79 -4.05 17.01
CA LEU A 285 -25.95 -4.19 17.90
C LEU A 285 -25.68 -5.14 19.08
N VAL A 286 -24.76 -6.09 18.92
CA VAL A 286 -24.38 -7.03 19.98
C VAL A 286 -23.27 -6.45 20.85
N ASP A 287 -22.22 -5.92 20.22
CA ASP A 287 -21.06 -5.33 20.89
C ASP A 287 -20.42 -4.26 20.00
N ALA A 288 -20.54 -3.01 20.42
CA ALA A 288 -20.04 -1.85 19.68
C ALA A 288 -18.51 -1.85 19.57
N ASP A 289 -17.79 -2.40 20.56
CA ASP A 289 -16.33 -2.38 20.62
C ASP A 289 -15.74 -3.48 19.73
N SER A 290 -16.31 -4.69 19.77
CA SER A 290 -15.92 -5.82 18.91
C SER A 290 -16.28 -5.63 17.44
N ALA A 291 -17.20 -4.72 17.13
CA ALA A 291 -17.69 -4.51 15.77
C ALA A 291 -16.69 -3.92 14.79
N SER A 292 -15.59 -3.35 15.27
CA SER A 292 -14.54 -2.78 14.42
C SER A 292 -13.80 -3.87 13.64
N ILE A 293 -13.05 -4.73 14.33
CA ILE A 293 -12.18 -5.71 13.66
C ILE A 293 -12.99 -6.87 13.06
N ALA A 294 -13.89 -7.48 13.84
CA ALA A 294 -14.68 -8.60 13.36
C ALA A 294 -15.55 -8.18 12.17
N GLY A 295 -16.22 -7.02 12.27
CA GLY A 295 -17.04 -6.47 11.21
C GLY A 295 -16.25 -6.24 9.91
N VAL A 296 -15.05 -5.67 9.99
CA VAL A 296 -14.16 -5.43 8.84
C VAL A 296 -13.71 -6.73 8.18
N VAL A 297 -13.31 -7.73 8.98
CA VAL A 297 -12.89 -9.04 8.47
C VAL A 297 -14.05 -9.73 7.76
N PHE A 298 -15.25 -9.73 8.36
CA PHE A 298 -16.44 -10.29 7.73
C PHE A 298 -16.82 -9.55 6.45
N TYR A 299 -16.81 -8.21 6.47
CA TYR A 299 -17.11 -7.39 5.31
C TYR A 299 -16.18 -7.72 4.13
N GLY A 300 -14.86 -7.71 4.38
CA GLY A 300 -13.88 -8.05 3.35
C GLY A 300 -13.99 -9.47 2.82
N THR A 301 -14.34 -10.42 3.69
CA THR A 301 -14.58 -11.82 3.31
C THR A 301 -15.83 -11.96 2.44
N VAL A 302 -16.93 -11.29 2.79
CA VAL A 302 -18.17 -11.30 2.01
C VAL A 302 -17.95 -10.69 0.61
N VAL A 303 -17.27 -9.54 0.55
CA VAL A 303 -16.85 -8.93 -0.73
C VAL A 303 -16.02 -9.90 -1.55
N GLY A 304 -15.00 -10.50 -0.91
CA GLY A 304 -14.13 -11.48 -1.53
C GLY A 304 -14.89 -12.68 -2.09
N VAL A 305 -15.78 -13.29 -1.31
CA VAL A 305 -16.56 -14.47 -1.72
C VAL A 305 -17.50 -14.15 -2.89
N LEU A 306 -18.25 -13.06 -2.81
CA LEU A 306 -19.23 -12.72 -3.86
C LEU A 306 -18.55 -12.36 -5.18
N GLN A 307 -17.43 -11.64 -5.14
CA GLN A 307 -16.63 -11.34 -6.33
C GLN A 307 -15.87 -12.57 -6.84
N TRP A 308 -15.42 -13.46 -5.96
CA TRP A 308 -14.80 -14.73 -6.32
C TRP A 308 -15.75 -15.61 -7.16
N LEU A 309 -17.04 -15.64 -6.85
CA LEU A 309 -18.04 -16.36 -7.65
C LEU A 309 -18.09 -15.89 -9.11
N VAL A 310 -17.70 -14.64 -9.38
CA VAL A 310 -17.56 -14.10 -10.73
C VAL A 310 -16.20 -14.48 -11.34
N LEU A 311 -15.11 -14.37 -10.57
CA LEU A 311 -13.75 -14.64 -11.06
C LEU A 311 -13.41 -16.12 -11.27
N ARG A 312 -14.08 -17.03 -10.57
CA ARG A 312 -13.82 -18.48 -10.69
C ARG A 312 -14.13 -19.03 -12.08
N ASP A 313 -15.00 -18.36 -12.83
CA ASP A 313 -15.29 -18.69 -14.23
C ASP A 313 -14.10 -18.35 -15.16
N HIS A 314 -13.15 -17.52 -14.71
CA HIS A 314 -12.02 -17.03 -15.50
C HIS A 314 -10.67 -17.55 -15.02
N SER A 315 -10.49 -17.86 -13.74
CA SER A 315 -9.19 -18.25 -13.19
C SER A 315 -9.31 -19.37 -12.16
N ALA A 316 -8.54 -20.44 -12.35
CA ALA A 316 -8.43 -21.54 -11.36
C ALA A 316 -7.87 -21.06 -10.01
N HIS A 317 -7.11 -19.96 -10.01
CA HIS A 317 -6.51 -19.38 -8.81
C HIS A 317 -7.40 -18.33 -8.14
N ALA A 318 -8.65 -18.14 -8.61
CA ALA A 318 -9.53 -17.09 -8.13
C ALA A 318 -9.78 -17.13 -6.61
N GLY A 319 -9.59 -18.28 -5.93
CA GLY A 319 -9.71 -18.38 -4.47
C GLY A 319 -8.81 -17.40 -3.70
N TRP A 320 -7.67 -16.99 -4.26
CA TRP A 320 -6.80 -15.94 -3.69
C TRP A 320 -7.47 -14.57 -3.60
N TRP A 321 -8.53 -14.32 -4.38
CA TRP A 321 -9.32 -13.11 -4.30
C TRP A 321 -9.95 -12.91 -2.92
N VAL A 322 -10.49 -13.99 -2.33
CA VAL A 322 -11.11 -13.94 -1.01
C VAL A 322 -10.07 -13.50 0.03
N VAL A 323 -8.91 -14.15 0.00
CA VAL A 323 -7.80 -13.85 0.92
C VAL A 323 -7.35 -12.40 0.80
N VAL A 324 -7.12 -11.90 -0.43
CA VAL A 324 -6.64 -10.53 -0.62
C VAL A 324 -7.70 -9.49 -0.27
N SER A 325 -8.98 -9.76 -0.49
CA SER A 325 -10.06 -8.87 -0.08
C SER A 325 -10.12 -8.79 1.44
N THR A 326 -10.10 -9.92 2.15
CA THR A 326 -10.11 -9.94 3.63
C THR A 326 -8.90 -9.22 4.21
N VAL A 327 -7.69 -9.54 3.74
CA VAL A 327 -6.46 -8.88 4.20
C VAL A 327 -6.45 -7.41 3.81
N GLY A 328 -6.89 -7.07 2.60
CA GLY A 328 -6.97 -5.70 2.12
C GLY A 328 -7.86 -4.84 3.01
N TRP A 329 -9.03 -5.35 3.43
CA TRP A 329 -9.91 -4.66 4.37
C TRP A 329 -9.31 -4.53 5.76
N LEU A 330 -8.72 -5.62 6.29
CA LEU A 330 -8.06 -5.62 7.59
C LEU A 330 -6.91 -4.60 7.66
N LEU A 331 -6.19 -4.40 6.55
CA LEU A 331 -5.12 -3.40 6.47
C LEU A 331 -5.65 -1.99 6.19
N ALA A 332 -6.60 -1.85 5.27
CA ALA A 332 -7.09 -0.54 4.85
C ALA A 332 -7.96 0.13 5.89
N PHE A 333 -8.67 -0.62 6.74
CA PHE A 333 -9.57 -0.02 7.74
C PHE A 333 -8.82 0.73 8.86
N PRO A 334 -7.86 0.14 9.59
CA PRO A 334 -7.11 0.89 10.62
C PRO A 334 -6.34 2.06 10.01
N VAL A 335 -5.79 1.87 8.81
CA VAL A 335 -5.10 2.93 8.07
C VAL A 335 -6.08 4.02 7.64
N GLY A 336 -7.29 3.65 7.22
CA GLY A 336 -8.35 4.58 6.84
C GLY A 336 -8.92 5.35 8.02
N ASP A 337 -8.99 4.73 9.19
CA ASP A 337 -9.41 5.36 10.44
C ASP A 337 -8.34 6.34 10.94
N ALA A 338 -7.07 5.92 10.93
CA ALA A 338 -5.95 6.75 11.37
C ALA A 338 -5.61 7.88 10.39
N MET A 339 -5.75 7.66 9.08
CA MET A 339 -5.20 8.55 8.04
C MET A 339 -6.27 9.13 7.13
N GLY A 340 -7.52 8.66 7.26
CA GLY A 340 -8.63 9.02 6.39
C GLY A 340 -8.59 8.33 5.01
N PRO A 341 -9.17 8.98 3.98
CA PRO A 341 -9.17 8.60 2.57
C PRO A 341 -7.94 7.83 2.01
N PRO A 342 -6.69 8.22 2.28
CA PRO A 342 -5.53 7.50 1.76
C PRO A 342 -5.45 6.02 2.18
N GLY A 343 -6.07 5.63 3.30
CA GLY A 343 -6.09 4.23 3.73
C GLY A 343 -6.81 3.31 2.76
N TRP A 344 -7.83 3.80 2.04
CA TRP A 344 -8.58 3.01 1.06
C TRP A 344 -7.80 2.79 -0.25
N SER A 345 -6.82 3.65 -0.53
CA SER A 345 -5.88 3.46 -1.66
C SER A 345 -5.10 2.15 -1.53
N VAL A 346 -4.82 1.72 -0.31
CA VAL A 346 -4.13 0.45 -0.01
C VAL A 346 -4.94 -0.74 -0.49
N TYR A 347 -6.24 -0.74 -0.16
CA TYR A 347 -7.18 -1.76 -0.59
C TYR A 347 -7.25 -1.82 -2.13
N GLY A 348 -7.40 -0.66 -2.78
CA GLY A 348 -7.45 -0.56 -4.23
C GLY A 348 -6.16 -1.06 -4.91
N ALA A 349 -5.00 -0.70 -4.36
CA ALA A 349 -3.71 -1.10 -4.91
C ALA A 349 -3.47 -2.61 -4.80
N LEU A 350 -3.75 -3.18 -3.61
CA LEU A 350 -3.61 -4.60 -3.30
C LEU A 350 -4.54 -5.46 -4.17
N THR A 351 -5.83 -5.17 -4.14
CA THR A 351 -6.84 -5.93 -4.89
C THR A 351 -6.62 -5.79 -6.39
N GLY A 352 -6.27 -4.59 -6.88
CA GLY A 352 -5.97 -4.37 -8.29
C GLY A 352 -4.78 -5.20 -8.77
N ALA A 353 -3.72 -5.31 -7.95
CA ALA A 353 -2.53 -6.09 -8.32
C ALA A 353 -2.86 -7.59 -8.44
N VAL A 354 -3.62 -8.14 -7.49
CA VAL A 354 -4.09 -9.53 -7.54
C VAL A 354 -5.04 -9.76 -8.69
N LEU A 355 -5.93 -8.81 -9.00
CA LEU A 355 -6.84 -8.93 -10.15
C LEU A 355 -6.07 -9.06 -11.46
N VAL A 356 -5.07 -8.20 -11.67
CA VAL A 356 -4.21 -8.25 -12.86
C VAL A 356 -3.45 -9.57 -12.92
N TRP A 357 -3.00 -10.11 -11.78
CA TRP A 357 -2.37 -11.43 -11.72
C TRP A 357 -3.33 -12.56 -12.09
N LEU A 358 -4.54 -12.57 -11.51
CA LEU A 358 -5.56 -13.59 -11.76
C LEU A 358 -5.99 -13.63 -13.23
N LEU A 359 -6.18 -12.46 -13.85
CA LEU A 359 -6.59 -12.34 -15.25
C LEU A 359 -5.45 -12.62 -16.25
N ARG A 360 -4.19 -12.68 -15.80
CA ARG A 360 -3.08 -13.14 -16.65
C ARG A 360 -2.99 -14.65 -16.72
N GLY A 361 -3.17 -15.31 -15.58
CA GLY A 361 -3.12 -16.76 -15.49
C GLY A 361 -4.14 -17.43 -16.44
N SER A 362 -5.21 -16.72 -16.79
CA SER A 362 -6.23 -17.20 -17.72
C SER A 362 -5.90 -17.00 -19.20
N ILE A 363 -5.04 -16.04 -19.56
CA ILE A 363 -4.68 -15.73 -20.95
C ILE A 363 -3.48 -16.56 -21.43
N GLY A 364 -2.63 -17.02 -20.51
CA GLY A 364 -1.41 -17.79 -20.80
C GLY A 364 -1.60 -19.25 -21.22
N VAL A 365 -2.84 -19.69 -21.48
CA VAL A 365 -3.14 -21.03 -22.05
C VAL A 365 -3.64 -20.89 -23.49
N LEU A 366 -3.16 -19.88 -24.22
CA LEU A 366 -3.11 -20.05 -25.67
C LEU A 366 -1.94 -21.01 -25.90
N PRO A 367 -2.17 -22.18 -26.53
CA PRO A 367 -1.08 -23.08 -26.87
C PRO A 367 -0.02 -22.23 -27.55
N GLU A 368 1.23 -22.31 -27.10
CA GLU A 368 2.36 -21.86 -27.91
C GLU A 368 2.04 -22.38 -29.30
N GLU A 369 1.76 -21.48 -30.25
CA GLU A 369 1.64 -21.84 -31.66
C GLU A 369 2.85 -22.71 -31.87
N SER A 370 2.61 -24.03 -31.99
CA SER A 370 3.64 -25.02 -32.19
C SER A 370 4.43 -24.42 -33.31
N SER A 371 5.64 -23.93 -33.00
CA SER A 371 6.48 -23.24 -33.95
C SER A 371 6.64 -24.28 -35.04
N GLY A 372 5.82 -24.14 -36.08
CA GLY A 372 5.81 -25.06 -37.19
C GLY A 372 7.26 -25.01 -37.61
N SER A 373 7.95 -26.13 -37.42
CA SER A 373 9.17 -26.38 -38.13
C SER A 373 8.76 -26.17 -39.58
N VAL A 374 9.06 -24.97 -40.09
CA VAL A 374 9.09 -24.70 -41.51
C VAL A 374 10.16 -25.66 -41.97
N GLU A 375 9.69 -26.84 -42.38
CA GLU A 375 10.48 -27.85 -43.05
C GLU A 375 10.91 -27.16 -44.34
N ILE A 376 12.13 -26.61 -44.31
CA ILE A 376 12.78 -26.10 -45.51
C ILE A 376 13.11 -27.36 -46.31
N ASP A 377 12.25 -27.68 -47.27
CA ASP A 377 12.50 -28.69 -48.29
C ASP A 377 13.77 -28.27 -49.07
N PRO A 378 14.69 -29.21 -49.37
CA PRO A 378 16.10 -28.93 -49.69
C PRO A 378 16.36 -28.29 -51.06
#